data_AF-A0A356JXU1-F1
#
_entry.id   AF-A0A356JXU1-F1
#
_cell.length_a   1.000
_cell.length_b   1.000
_cell.length_c   1.000
_cell.angle_alpha   90.00
_cell.angle_beta   90.00
_cell.angle_gamma   90.00
#
_symmetry.space_group_name_H-M   'P 1'
#
loop_
_entity.id
_entity.type
_entity.pdbx_description
1 polymer ?
#
loop_
_entity_poly.entity_id
_entity_poly.type
_entity_poly.pdbx_seq_one_letter_code
_entity_poly.pdbx_strand_id
1 'polypeptide(L)'
;GEALRRISEGASMIRTKGEPGTGDIIQAVRHMRKMNSEISRIISMREDELYEEAKNLQVSYELVKFVHENKRLPVVNFAAGGVATPADAALMMQLGAEGVFVGSGIFKSGNPKKRAASIVKAVTNFNDAKLIAKLSEDLGEAMVGINESEIAILMAERGK
;
A
#
# COMPACT_ATOMS: atom_id res chain seq x y z
N GLY A 1 11.14 1.61 8.35
CA GLY A 1 11.46 0.88 9.59
C GLY A 1 10.65 -0.39 9.78
N GLU A 2 9.34 -0.29 10.04
CA GLU A 2 8.51 -1.45 10.40
C GLU A 2 8.54 -2.58 9.36
N ALA A 3 8.47 -2.26 8.07
CA ALA A 3 8.53 -3.25 6.99
C ALA A 3 9.80 -4.12 7.07
N LEU A 4 10.97 -3.51 7.31
CA LEU A 4 12.23 -4.25 7.43
C LEU A 4 12.27 -5.13 8.68
N ARG A 5 11.71 -4.68 9.81
CA ARG A 5 11.62 -5.52 11.02
C ARG A 5 10.74 -6.76 10.79
N ARG A 6 9.60 -6.59 10.13
CA ARG A 6 8.74 -7.72 9.73
C ARG A 6 9.47 -8.69 8.80
N ILE A 7 10.27 -8.18 7.86
CA ILE A 7 11.10 -9.01 6.97
C ILE A 7 12.18 -9.76 7.76
N SER A 8 12.85 -9.11 8.73
CA SER A 8 13.81 -9.77 9.63
C SER A 8 13.18 -10.87 10.47
N GLU A 9 11.89 -10.75 10.79
CA GLU A 9 11.10 -11.78 11.48
C GLU A 9 10.62 -12.91 10.54
N GLY A 10 10.93 -12.84 9.24
CA GLY A 10 10.62 -13.89 8.24
C GLY A 10 9.43 -13.58 7.33
N ALA A 11 8.90 -12.35 7.33
CA ALA A 11 7.83 -11.98 6.39
C ALA A 11 8.32 -12.07 4.93
N SER A 12 7.66 -12.90 4.13
CA SER A 12 7.96 -13.09 2.70
C SER A 12 7.18 -12.12 1.78
N MET A 13 6.33 -11.28 2.37
CA MET A 13 5.51 -10.27 1.69
C MET A 13 5.13 -9.20 2.70
N ILE A 14 5.05 -7.94 2.26
CA ILE A 14 4.57 -6.81 3.07
C ILE A 14 3.34 -6.19 2.40
N ARG A 15 2.51 -5.54 3.20
CA ARG A 15 1.45 -4.66 2.71
C ARG A 15 1.32 -3.42 3.58
N THR A 16 0.75 -2.34 3.04
CA THR A 16 0.31 -1.22 3.88
C THR A 16 -0.76 -1.68 4.86
N LYS A 17 -0.83 -1.04 6.03
CA LYS A 17 -1.93 -1.26 6.97
C LYS A 17 -3.22 -0.64 6.42
N GLY A 18 -3.12 0.62 6.01
CA GLY A 18 -4.27 1.47 5.67
C GLY A 18 -5.25 1.55 6.84
N GLU A 19 -6.50 1.88 6.54
CA GLU A 19 -7.61 1.68 7.48
C GLU A 19 -8.61 0.71 6.85
N PRO A 20 -8.63 -0.57 7.25
CA PRO A 20 -9.52 -1.56 6.66
C PRO A 20 -10.99 -1.27 6.98
N GLY A 21 -11.87 -1.45 5.99
CA GLY A 21 -13.32 -1.37 6.21
C GLY A 21 -13.93 0.03 6.13
N THR A 22 -13.11 1.08 5.96
CA THR A 22 -13.55 2.48 5.89
C THR A 22 -13.95 2.92 4.50
N GLY A 23 -13.38 2.31 3.45
CA GLY A 23 -13.51 2.83 2.08
C GLY A 23 -12.75 4.13 1.83
N ASP A 24 -11.87 4.51 2.77
CA ASP A 24 -10.98 5.67 2.66
C ASP A 24 -9.53 5.22 2.49
N ILE A 25 -8.96 5.52 1.32
CA ILE A 25 -7.61 5.14 0.92
C ILE A 25 -6.50 6.00 1.56
N ILE A 26 -6.84 7.09 2.24
CA ILE A 26 -5.86 8.10 2.69
C ILE A 26 -4.73 7.49 3.53
N GLN A 27 -5.04 6.56 4.43
CA GLN A 27 -4.04 5.88 5.25
C GLN A 27 -3.14 4.96 4.42
N ALA A 28 -3.69 4.25 3.43
CA ALA A 28 -2.88 3.44 2.53
C ALA A 28 -1.91 4.31 1.72
N VAL A 29 -2.39 5.46 1.22
CA VAL A 29 -1.56 6.45 0.52
C VAL A 29 -0.45 7.01 1.42
N ARG A 30 -0.79 7.40 2.67
CA ARG A 30 0.19 7.90 3.65
C ARG A 30 1.28 6.87 3.91
N HIS A 31 0.92 5.60 4.18
CA HIS A 31 1.87 4.52 4.41
C HIS A 31 2.77 4.26 3.19
N MET A 32 2.18 4.20 1.99
CA MET A 32 2.94 3.95 0.76
C MET A 32 3.94 5.07 0.48
N ARG A 33 3.51 6.33 0.58
CA ARG A 33 4.41 7.48 0.42
C ARG A 33 5.52 7.53 1.46
N LYS A 34 5.20 7.23 2.73
CA LYS A 34 6.21 7.17 3.80
C LYS A 34 7.26 6.12 3.51
N MET A 35 6.83 4.92 3.13
CA MET A 35 7.72 3.81 2.79
C MET A 35 8.62 4.14 1.58
N ASN A 36 8.06 4.70 0.50
CA ASN A 36 8.86 5.12 -0.65
C ASN A 36 9.87 6.23 -0.30
N SER A 37 9.49 7.16 0.58
CA SER A 37 10.38 8.21 1.08
C SER A 37 11.54 7.62 1.90
N GLU A 38 11.25 6.69 2.81
CA GLU A 38 12.28 5.98 3.59
C GLU A 38 13.22 5.15 2.71
N ILE A 39 12.69 4.45 1.70
CA ILE A 39 13.49 3.73 0.71
C ILE A 39 14.39 4.71 -0.07
N SER A 40 13.84 5.82 -0.55
CA SER A 40 14.61 6.86 -1.26
C SER A 40 15.72 7.44 -0.39
N ARG A 41 15.45 7.65 0.90
CA ARG A 41 16.44 8.09 1.88
C ARG A 41 17.60 7.10 1.97
N ILE A 42 17.32 5.81 2.16
CA ILE A 42 18.35 4.75 2.25
C ILE A 42 19.17 4.68 0.95
N ILE A 43 18.52 4.79 -0.21
CA ILE A 43 19.21 4.82 -1.51
C ILE A 43 20.18 6.00 -1.63
N SER A 44 19.84 7.17 -1.08
CA SER A 44 20.69 8.37 -1.16
C SER A 44 21.82 8.44 -0.13
N MET A 45 21.81 7.56 0.88
CA MET A 45 22.85 7.55 1.92
C MET A 45 24.18 7.05 1.37
N ARG A 46 25.28 7.51 1.97
CA ARG A 46 26.61 6.94 1.69
C ARG A 46 26.71 5.55 2.34
N GLU A 47 27.50 4.66 1.76
CA GLU A 47 27.62 3.27 2.27
C GLU A 47 28.09 3.20 3.74
N ASP A 48 28.93 4.14 4.18
CA ASP A 48 29.41 4.26 5.55
C ASP A 48 28.30 4.66 6.56
N GLU A 49 27.25 5.33 6.11
CA GLU A 49 26.10 5.74 6.94
C GLU A 49 25.09 4.60 7.17
N LEU A 50 25.13 3.55 6.36
CA LEU A 50 24.13 2.47 6.39
C LEU A 50 24.16 1.66 7.70
N TYR A 51 25.31 1.57 8.38
CA TYR A 51 25.42 0.88 9.68
C TYR A 51 24.63 1.59 10.78
N GLU A 52 24.71 2.92 10.85
CA GLU A 52 23.95 3.68 11.86
C GLU A 52 22.45 3.65 11.53
N GLU A 53 22.09 3.68 10.25
CA GLU A 53 20.70 3.52 9.82
C GLU A 53 20.14 2.14 10.20
N ALA A 54 20.89 1.06 10.00
CA ALA A 54 20.49 -0.29 10.41
C ALA A 54 20.22 -0.37 11.93
N LYS A 55 21.07 0.26 12.73
CA LYS A 55 20.88 0.37 14.19
C LYS A 55 19.63 1.18 14.55
N ASN A 56 19.39 2.33 13.91
CA ASN A 56 18.20 3.14 14.13
C ASN A 56 16.90 2.40 13.77
N LEU A 57 16.93 1.64 12.67
CA LEU A 57 15.79 0.85 12.22
C LEU A 57 15.61 -0.46 13.01
N GLN A 58 16.64 -0.86 13.77
CA GLN A 58 16.74 -2.11 14.54
C GLN A 58 16.60 -3.34 13.63
N VAL A 59 17.37 -3.36 12.54
CA VAL A 59 17.43 -4.46 11.57
C VAL A 59 18.86 -4.77 11.19
N SER A 60 19.10 -5.89 10.51
CA SER A 60 20.44 -6.24 10.05
C SER A 60 20.97 -5.25 9.01
N TYR A 61 22.29 -5.03 9.03
CA TYR A 61 22.98 -4.18 8.06
C TYR A 61 22.74 -4.66 6.63
N GLU A 62 22.78 -5.97 6.42
CA GLU A 62 22.58 -6.66 5.15
C GLU A 62 21.21 -6.32 4.54
N LEU A 63 20.18 -6.18 5.38
CA LEU A 63 18.84 -5.83 4.92
C LEU A 63 18.75 -4.37 4.46
N VAL A 64 19.41 -3.45 5.16
CA VAL A 64 19.51 -2.04 4.74
C VAL A 64 20.36 -1.91 3.48
N LYS A 65 21.49 -2.61 3.43
CA LYS A 65 22.38 -2.67 2.27
C LYS A 65 21.65 -3.20 1.04
N PHE A 66 20.85 -4.26 1.18
CA PHE A 66 20.01 -4.75 0.09
C PHE A 66 19.11 -3.65 -0.48
N VAL A 67 18.40 -2.91 0.39
CA VAL A 67 17.51 -1.82 -0.04
C VAL A 67 18.30 -0.71 -0.73
N HIS A 68 19.47 -0.34 -0.20
CA HIS A 68 20.37 0.65 -0.79
C HIS A 68 20.78 0.27 -2.22
N GLU A 69 21.27 -0.96 -2.42
CA GLU A 69 21.77 -1.45 -3.71
C GLU A 69 20.64 -1.71 -4.72
N ASN A 70 19.52 -2.29 -4.26
CA ASN A 70 18.44 -2.77 -5.13
C ASN A 70 17.30 -1.77 -5.31
N LYS A 71 17.31 -0.67 -4.55
CA LYS A 71 16.32 0.43 -4.62
C LYS A 71 14.88 0.00 -4.34
N ARG A 72 14.69 -1.12 -3.64
CA ARG A 72 13.40 -1.71 -3.30
C ARG A 72 13.51 -2.61 -2.08
N LEU A 73 12.36 -3.01 -1.52
CA LEU A 73 12.31 -4.05 -0.50
C LEU A 73 12.68 -5.43 -1.09
N PRO A 74 13.28 -6.33 -0.30
CA PRO A 74 13.61 -7.70 -0.75
C PRO A 74 12.39 -8.60 -0.93
N VAL A 75 11.19 -8.13 -0.58
CA VAL A 75 9.92 -8.84 -0.72
C VAL A 75 8.89 -7.96 -1.38
N VAL A 76 7.84 -8.59 -1.91
CA VAL A 76 6.76 -7.90 -2.61
C VAL A 76 5.97 -7.01 -1.64
N ASN A 77 5.61 -5.80 -2.08
CA ASN A 77 4.90 -4.79 -1.30
C ASN A 77 3.54 -4.43 -1.92
N PHE A 78 2.44 -4.83 -1.26
CA PHE A 78 1.08 -4.54 -1.72
C PHE A 78 0.46 -3.34 -0.99
N ALA A 79 -0.46 -2.65 -1.65
CA ALA A 79 -1.37 -1.73 -0.99
C ALA A 79 -2.54 -2.48 -0.36
N ALA A 80 -2.98 -2.06 0.82
CA ALA A 80 -4.17 -2.55 1.50
C ALA A 80 -4.79 -1.49 2.42
N GLY A 81 -6.09 -1.63 2.64
CA GLY A 81 -6.92 -0.73 3.44
C GLY A 81 -7.51 0.39 2.58
N GLY A 82 -8.81 0.64 2.72
CA GLY A 82 -9.49 1.76 2.07
C GLY A 82 -9.79 1.68 0.57
N VAL A 83 -9.16 0.76 -0.19
CA VAL A 83 -9.41 0.64 -1.65
C VAL A 83 -10.87 0.28 -1.92
N ALA A 84 -11.61 1.17 -2.60
CA ALA A 84 -13.04 1.00 -2.87
C ALA A 84 -13.40 1.09 -4.36
N THR A 85 -12.57 1.74 -5.18
CA THR A 85 -12.86 2.02 -6.59
C THR A 85 -11.72 1.57 -7.53
N PRO A 86 -11.96 1.46 -8.85
CA PRO A 86 -10.90 1.25 -9.83
C PRO A 86 -9.82 2.34 -9.80
N ALA A 87 -10.21 3.60 -9.56
CA ALA A 87 -9.28 4.72 -9.45
C ALA A 87 -8.35 4.59 -8.23
N ASP A 88 -8.89 4.17 -7.08
CA ASP A 88 -8.10 3.88 -5.87
C ASP A 88 -7.02 2.82 -6.14
N ALA A 89 -7.44 1.73 -6.80
CA ALA A 89 -6.52 0.64 -7.14
C ALA A 89 -5.42 1.13 -8.09
N ALA A 90 -5.79 1.87 -9.14
CA ALA A 90 -4.82 2.45 -10.07
C ALA A 90 -3.87 3.44 -9.39
N LEU A 91 -4.37 4.31 -8.50
CA LEU A 91 -3.56 5.24 -7.73
C LEU A 91 -2.49 4.50 -6.91
N MET A 92 -2.85 3.42 -6.22
CA MET A 92 -1.87 2.67 -5.43
C MET A 92 -0.78 2.03 -6.29
N MET A 93 -1.14 1.51 -7.47
CA MET A 93 -0.16 1.00 -8.43
C MET A 93 0.77 2.12 -8.93
N GLN A 94 0.22 3.30 -9.26
CA GLN A 94 1.02 4.47 -9.65
C GLN A 94 1.94 4.97 -8.54
N LEU A 95 1.58 4.76 -7.27
CA LEU A 95 2.42 5.03 -6.11
C LEU A 95 3.47 3.94 -5.86
N GLY A 96 3.63 2.95 -6.74
CA GLY A 96 4.67 1.92 -6.65
C GLY A 96 4.27 0.68 -5.85
N ALA A 97 2.98 0.44 -5.60
CA ALA A 97 2.51 -0.86 -5.12
C ALA A 97 2.72 -1.94 -6.19
N GLU A 98 3.07 -3.15 -5.77
CA GLU A 98 3.19 -4.32 -6.66
C GLU A 98 1.87 -5.10 -6.78
N GLY A 99 0.82 -4.64 -6.09
CA GLY A 99 -0.52 -5.20 -6.10
C GLY A 99 -1.41 -4.53 -5.06
N VAL A 100 -2.69 -4.90 -5.04
CA VAL A 100 -3.68 -4.33 -4.11
C VAL A 100 -4.51 -5.42 -3.45
N PHE A 101 -4.77 -5.27 -2.14
CA PHE A 101 -5.76 -6.05 -1.40
C PHE A 101 -7.07 -5.27 -1.30
N VAL A 102 -8.17 -5.91 -1.69
CA VAL A 102 -9.50 -5.33 -1.60
C VAL A 102 -10.45 -6.32 -0.95
N GLY A 103 -11.10 -5.90 0.13
CA GLY A 103 -12.13 -6.67 0.85
C GLY A 103 -13.47 -5.96 0.80
N SER A 104 -13.70 -5.07 1.76
CA SER A 104 -14.95 -4.30 1.91
C SER A 104 -15.34 -3.53 0.65
N GLY A 105 -14.35 -2.97 -0.06
CA GLY A 105 -14.57 -2.21 -1.30
C GLY A 105 -15.33 -2.99 -2.38
N ILE A 106 -15.17 -4.31 -2.42
CA ILE A 106 -15.90 -5.18 -3.36
C ILE A 106 -17.22 -5.65 -2.73
N PHE A 107 -17.16 -6.31 -1.57
CA PHE A 107 -18.30 -7.06 -1.03
C PHE A 107 -19.35 -6.20 -0.31
N LYS A 108 -19.03 -4.96 0.06
CA LYS A 108 -20.00 -3.99 0.60
C LYS A 108 -20.50 -2.99 -0.46
N SER A 109 -20.34 -3.31 -1.74
CA SER A 109 -20.81 -2.49 -2.87
C SER A 109 -22.10 -3.02 -3.48
N GLY A 110 -22.80 -2.19 -4.25
CA GLY A 110 -24.06 -2.56 -4.92
C GLY A 110 -23.90 -3.58 -6.06
N ASN A 111 -22.69 -3.75 -6.64
CA ASN A 111 -22.42 -4.77 -7.66
C ASN A 111 -21.01 -5.38 -7.49
N PRO A 112 -20.83 -6.32 -6.54
CA PRO A 112 -19.53 -6.89 -6.21
C PRO A 112 -18.84 -7.56 -7.41
N LYS A 113 -19.58 -8.30 -8.25
CA LYS A 113 -19.05 -9.00 -9.42
C LYS A 113 -18.43 -8.03 -10.42
N LYS A 114 -19.17 -6.98 -10.80
CA LYS A 114 -18.68 -5.97 -11.75
C LYS A 114 -17.54 -5.16 -11.16
N ARG A 115 -17.63 -4.78 -9.89
CA ARG A 115 -16.58 -4.02 -9.19
C ARG A 115 -15.28 -4.80 -9.09
N ALA A 116 -15.33 -6.07 -8.71
CA ALA A 116 -14.15 -6.94 -8.67
C ALA A 116 -13.46 -7.03 -10.04
N ALA A 117 -14.22 -7.31 -11.10
CA ALA A 117 -13.68 -7.37 -12.46
C ALA A 117 -13.07 -6.04 -12.90
N SER A 118 -13.66 -4.92 -12.50
CA SER A 118 -13.18 -3.58 -12.85
C SER A 118 -11.90 -3.20 -12.11
N ILE A 119 -11.81 -3.54 -10.82
CA ILE A 119 -10.59 -3.35 -10.02
C ILE A 119 -9.44 -4.18 -10.57
N VAL A 120 -9.66 -5.46 -10.88
CA VAL A 120 -8.63 -6.34 -11.47
C VAL A 120 -8.08 -5.75 -12.79
N LYS A 121 -8.98 -5.28 -13.66
CA LYS A 121 -8.58 -4.65 -14.92
C LYS A 121 -7.85 -3.32 -14.69
N ALA A 122 -8.26 -2.53 -13.70
CA ALA A 122 -7.60 -1.28 -13.36
C ALA A 122 -6.18 -1.50 -12.82
N VAL A 123 -5.98 -2.51 -11.97
CA VAL A 123 -4.64 -2.90 -11.47
C VAL A 123 -3.71 -3.31 -12.61
N THR A 124 -4.24 -4.00 -13.63
CA THR A 124 -3.44 -4.42 -14.79
C THR A 124 -3.11 -3.24 -15.72
N ASN A 125 -4.01 -2.27 -15.82
CA ASN A 125 -3.94 -1.17 -16.81
C ASN A 125 -3.91 0.21 -16.13
N PHE A 126 -3.21 0.32 -14.99
CA PHE A 126 -3.28 1.48 -14.09
C PHE A 126 -2.78 2.81 -14.70
N ASN A 127 -2.14 2.77 -15.88
CA ASN A 127 -1.70 3.94 -16.63
C ASN A 127 -2.66 4.34 -17.78
N ASP A 128 -3.67 3.53 -18.10
CA ASP A 128 -4.67 3.86 -19.12
C ASP A 128 -5.86 4.61 -18.50
N ALA A 129 -5.75 5.93 -18.44
CA ALA A 129 -6.77 6.80 -17.87
C ALA A 129 -8.14 6.64 -18.57
N LYS A 130 -8.17 6.38 -19.89
CA LYS A 130 -9.43 6.20 -20.64
C LYS A 130 -10.10 4.90 -20.24
N LEU A 131 -9.33 3.82 -20.12
CA LEU A 131 -9.85 2.54 -19.65
C LEU A 131 -10.30 2.64 -18.20
N ILE A 132 -9.55 3.30 -17.31
CA ILE A 132 -9.94 3.47 -15.90
C ILE A 132 -11.26 4.23 -15.79
N ALA A 133 -11.45 5.30 -16.58
CA ALA A 133 -12.73 6.02 -16.63
C ALA A 133 -13.88 5.09 -17.03
N LYS A 134 -13.71 4.33 -18.11
CA LYS A 134 -14.70 3.35 -18.58
C LYS A 134 -15.00 2.25 -17.55
N LEU A 135 -13.97 1.77 -16.85
CA LEU A 135 -14.13 0.76 -15.80
C LEU A 135 -14.84 1.30 -14.56
N SER A 136 -14.91 2.62 -14.40
CA SER A 136 -15.56 3.28 -13.27
C SER A 136 -17.06 3.52 -13.50
N GLU A 137 -17.58 3.20 -14.69
CA GLU A 137 -18.98 3.38 -15.07
C GLU A 137 -19.89 2.26 -14.57
N ASP A 138 -21.11 2.63 -14.15
CA ASP A 138 -22.20 1.72 -13.78
C ASP A 138 -21.78 0.62 -12.78
N LEU A 139 -20.97 0.97 -11.78
CA LEU A 139 -20.45 0.03 -10.76
C LEU A 139 -21.43 -0.25 -9.61
N GLY A 140 -22.62 0.34 -9.65
CA GLY A 140 -23.55 0.38 -8.53
C GLY A 140 -23.02 1.23 -7.36
N GLU A 141 -23.79 1.28 -6.28
CA GLU A 141 -23.43 2.05 -5.09
C GLU A 141 -22.05 1.65 -4.56
N ALA A 142 -21.23 2.65 -4.23
CA ALA A 142 -19.98 2.44 -3.52
C ALA A 142 -20.25 2.05 -2.07
N MET A 143 -19.25 1.43 -1.43
CA MET A 143 -19.33 1.25 0.01
C MET A 143 -19.39 2.61 0.71
N VAL A 144 -20.12 2.70 1.81
CA VAL A 144 -20.18 3.93 2.61
C VAL A 144 -18.82 4.20 3.26
N GLY A 145 -18.31 5.40 3.05
CA GLY A 145 -17.07 5.89 3.65
C GLY A 145 -17.23 6.12 5.15
N ILE A 146 -16.23 5.76 5.95
CA ILE A 146 -16.17 6.06 7.39
C ILE A 146 -14.90 6.87 7.64
N ASN A 147 -15.02 8.07 8.22
CA ASN A 147 -13.85 8.90 8.52
C ASN A 147 -13.05 8.32 9.69
N GLU A 148 -11.75 8.61 9.74
CA GLU A 148 -10.86 8.21 10.85
C GLU A 148 -11.36 8.65 12.22
N SER A 149 -11.97 9.84 12.31
CA SER A 149 -12.55 10.39 13.54
C SER A 149 -13.76 9.61 14.06
N GLU A 150 -14.34 8.75 13.23
CA GLU A 150 -15.54 7.96 13.56
C GLU A 150 -15.17 6.54 14.03
N ILE A 151 -13.87 6.22 14.13
CA ILE A 151 -13.37 4.88 14.44
C ILE A 151 -12.63 4.91 15.78
N ALA A 152 -13.06 4.06 16.71
CA ALA A 152 -12.48 4.01 18.06
C ALA A 152 -11.04 3.44 18.10
N ILE A 153 -10.65 2.64 17.11
CA ILE A 153 -9.33 2.01 17.02
C ILE A 153 -8.79 2.17 15.60
N LEU A 154 -7.71 2.93 15.43
CA LEU A 154 -7.02 3.11 14.16
C LEU A 154 -5.98 2.00 13.95
N MET A 155 -6.24 1.12 12.98
CA MET A 155 -5.29 0.06 12.62
C MET A 155 -3.98 0.63 12.07
N ALA A 156 -4.03 1.81 11.46
CA ALA A 156 -2.86 2.55 11.01
C ALA A 156 -1.83 2.83 12.13
N GLU A 157 -2.26 2.95 13.39
CA GLU A 157 -1.39 3.36 14.50
C GLU A 157 -0.85 2.20 15.35
N ARG A 158 -1.34 0.98 15.15
CA ARG A 158 -0.88 -0.19 15.92
C ARG A 158 0.58 -0.53 15.64
N GLY A 159 1.34 -0.90 16.67
CA GLY A 159 2.71 -1.42 16.52
C GLY A 159 3.78 -0.36 16.22
N LYS A 160 3.49 0.92 16.52
CA LYS A 160 4.52 1.96 16.71
C LYS A 160 5.50 1.55 17.80
#